data_AF-A0A835X5H1-F1
#
_entry.id   AF-A0A835X5H1-F1
#
_cell.length_a   1.000
_cell.length_b   1.000
_cell.length_c   1.000
_cell.angle_alpha   90.00
_cell.angle_beta   90.00
_cell.angle_gamma   90.00
#
_symmetry.space_group_name_H-M   'P 1'
#
loop_
_entity.id
_entity.type
_entity.pdbx_description
1 polymer ?
#
loop_
_entity_poly.entity_id
_entity_poly.type
_entity_poly.pdbx_seq_one_letter_code
_entity_poly.pdbx_strand_id
1 'polypeptide(L)' 'MPTARHGLGSATVNDRIYVIGGGVVPGLSVSGLNESYYNANYISEFGLTSILVLSFGIGVTIYLLKKYQKQISMSIAENS' A
#
# COMPACT_ATOMS: atom_id res chain seq x y z
N MET A 1 -0.50 21.54 -3.06
CA MET A 1 0.68 22.43 -2.96
C MET A 1 0.26 23.83 -3.37
N PRO A 2 0.57 24.87 -2.60
CA PRO A 2 0.04 26.22 -2.82
C PRO A 2 0.79 27.02 -3.90
N THR A 3 2.03 26.65 -4.23
CA THR A 3 2.83 27.43 -5.19
C THR A 3 2.86 26.77 -6.56
N ALA A 4 2.36 27.47 -7.59
CA ALA A 4 2.50 27.05 -8.98
C ALA A 4 3.96 27.23 -9.45
N ARG A 5 4.54 26.20 -10.06
CA ARG A 5 5.94 26.18 -10.54
C ARG A 5 6.06 25.42 -11.86
N HIS A 6 7.02 25.78 -12.70
CA HIS A 6 7.38 25.06 -13.93
C HIS A 6 8.81 24.51 -13.86
N GLY A 7 9.12 23.43 -14.59
CA GLY A 7 10.48 22.87 -14.64
C GLY A 7 11.01 22.31 -13.31
N LEU A 8 10.11 21.81 -12.46
CA LEU A 8 10.42 21.18 -11.17
C LEU A 8 10.68 19.67 -11.30
N GLY A 9 11.51 19.12 -10.42
CA GLY A 9 11.61 17.68 -10.20
C GLY A 9 10.68 17.23 -9.08
N SER A 10 10.17 16.01 -9.14
CA SER A 10 9.37 15.44 -8.05
C SER A 10 9.75 13.99 -7.74
N ALA A 11 9.73 13.61 -6.47
CA ALA A 11 10.03 12.26 -6.01
C ALA A 11 9.19 11.90 -4.78
N THR A 12 8.80 10.63 -4.67
CA THR A 12 8.11 10.09 -3.49
C THR A 12 9.12 9.36 -2.59
N VAL A 13 9.21 9.75 -1.32
CA VAL A 13 10.06 9.11 -0.31
C VAL A 13 9.29 9.02 1.01
N ASN A 14 9.16 7.82 1.58
CA ASN A 14 8.49 7.59 2.87
C ASN A 14 7.11 8.27 2.98
N ASP A 15 6.21 7.95 2.03
CA ASP A 15 4.83 8.48 1.95
C ASP A 15 4.72 10.01 1.81
N ARG A 16 5.81 10.67 1.42
CA ARG A 16 5.85 12.10 1.16
C ARG A 16 6.26 12.37 -0.27
N ILE A 17 5.51 13.26 -0.90
CA ILE A 17 5.84 13.77 -2.24
C ILE A 17 6.68 15.03 -2.03
N TYR A 18 7.90 15.01 -2.54
CA TYR A 18 8.80 16.14 -2.56
C TYR A 18 8.81 16.77 -3.94
N VAL A 19 8.67 18.10 -3.98
CA VAL A 19 8.83 18.90 -5.18
C VAL A 19 10.07 19.78 -5.00
N ILE A 20 11.04 19.58 -5.88
CA ILE A 20 12.38 20.16 -5.82
C ILE A 20 12.55 21.15 -6.99
N GLY A 21 12.81 22.41 -6.65
CA GLY A 21 13.15 23.46 -7.62
C GLY A 21 11.97 23.93 -8.47
N GLY A 22 12.26 24.37 -9.69
CA GLY A 22 11.31 24.96 -10.63
C GLY A 22 11.12 26.48 -10.45
N GLY A 23 10.63 27.14 -11.50
CA GLY A 23 10.39 28.58 -11.56
C GLY A 23 8.96 28.95 -11.24
N VAL A 24 8.75 30.03 -10.50
CA VAL A 24 7.41 30.57 -10.18
C VAL A 24 6.82 31.42 -11.32
N VAL A 25 7.67 31.89 -12.24
CA VAL A 25 7.28 32.69 -13.42
C VAL A 25 7.73 31.96 -14.68
N PRO A 26 6.88 31.81 -15.72
CA PRO A 26 7.30 31.25 -17.00
C PRO A 26 8.49 31.98 -17.60
N GLY A 27 9.49 31.25 -18.10
CA GLY A 27 10.63 31.82 -18.83
C GLY A 27 11.98 31.67 -18.11
N LEU A 28 12.50 30.44 -18.05
CA LEU A 28 13.80 30.07 -17.45
C LEU A 28 14.01 30.55 -15.99
N SER A 29 12.94 30.90 -15.28
CA SER A 29 13.01 31.21 -13.85
C SER A 29 13.36 29.95 -13.06
N VAL A 30 14.22 30.11 -12.05
CA VAL A 30 14.58 29.06 -11.09
C VAL A 30 14.38 29.59 -9.68
N SER A 31 13.73 28.79 -8.82
CA SER A 31 13.57 29.10 -7.40
C SER A 31 14.23 28.02 -6.54
N GLY A 32 14.85 28.43 -5.44
CA GLY A 32 15.43 27.51 -4.44
C GLY A 32 14.42 26.96 -3.43
N LEU A 33 13.13 26.99 -3.76
CA LEU A 33 12.07 26.55 -2.84
C LEU A 33 11.88 25.03 -2.94
N ASN A 34 11.75 24.40 -1.77
CA ASN A 34 11.51 22.96 -1.62
C ASN A 34 10.19 22.80 -0.84
N GLU A 35 9.19 22.16 -1.46
CA GLU A 35 7.90 21.92 -0.83
C GLU A 35 7.67 20.41 -0.71
N SER A 36 7.22 19.98 0.48
CA SER A 36 6.80 18.59 0.70
C SER A 36 5.30 18.55 0.95
N TYR A 37 4.65 17.56 0.33
CA TYR A 37 3.26 17.23 0.59
C TYR A 37 3.19 15.89 1.30
N TYR A 38 2.51 15.91 2.44
CA TYR A 38 2.13 14.73 3.21
C TYR A 38 0.61 14.70 3.28
N ASN A 39 -0.02 13.65 2.76
CA ASN A 39 -1.43 13.44 2.94
C ASN A 39 -1.65 12.77 4.30
N ALA A 40 -2.19 13.51 5.27
CA ALA A 40 -2.47 13.01 6.61
C ALA A 40 -3.49 11.84 6.66
N ASN A 41 -4.25 11.66 5.57
CA ASN A 41 -5.22 10.57 5.40
C ASN A 41 -4.68 9.43 4.52
N TYR A 42 -3.41 9.47 4.11
CA TYR A 42 -2.78 8.34 3.41
C TYR A 42 -2.44 7.26 4.44
N ILE A 43 -3.36 6.34 4.63
CA ILE A 43 -3.12 5.08 5.31
C ILE A 43 -2.30 4.25 4.32
N SER A 44 -1.16 3.67 4.70
CA SER A 44 -0.45 2.72 3.81
C SER A 44 -1.34 1.50 3.58
N GLU A 45 -2.17 1.55 2.53
CA GLU A 45 -3.21 0.58 2.18
C GLU A 45 -2.67 -0.86 2.01
N PHE A 46 -1.35 -1.01 1.89
CA PHE A 46 -0.66 -2.28 1.67
C PHE A 46 0.10 -2.81 2.89
N GLY A 47 0.08 -2.12 4.03
CA GLY A 47 0.87 -2.50 5.21
C GLY A 47 0.22 -3.59 6.05
N LEU A 48 -0.62 -3.20 7.01
CA LEU A 48 -1.21 -4.13 7.99
C LEU A 48 -2.51 -4.77 7.49
N THR A 49 -3.30 -4.05 6.70
CA THR A 49 -4.58 -4.50 6.12
C THR A 49 -4.37 -5.69 5.17
N SER A 50 -3.33 -5.65 4.34
CA SER A 50 -2.98 -6.73 3.42
C SER A 50 -2.56 -7.99 4.17
N ILE A 51 -1.77 -7.87 5.24
CA ILE A 51 -1.33 -8.98 6.09
C ILE A 51 -2.52 -9.65 6.76
N LEU A 52 -3.48 -8.87 7.28
CA LEU A 52 -4.69 -9.41 7.91
C LEU A 52 -5.58 -10.15 6.91
N VAL A 53 -5.81 -9.58 5.72
CA VAL A 53 -6.61 -10.21 4.65
C VAL A 53 -5.97 -11.52 4.19
N LEU A 54 -4.65 -11.54 3.97
CA LEU A 54 -3.93 -12.74 3.57
C LEU A 54 -3.91 -13.80 4.67
N SER A 55 -3.67 -13.40 5.91
CA SER A 55 -3.67 -14.30 7.06
C SER A 55 -5.04 -14.95 7.25
N PHE A 56 -6.12 -14.19 7.05
CA PHE A 56 -7.48 -14.71 7.11
C PHE A 56 -7.75 -15.71 5.96
N GLY A 57 -7.40 -15.36 4.72
CA GLY A 57 -7.57 -16.24 3.55
C GLY A 57 -6.81 -17.56 3.68
N ILE A 58 -5.55 -17.50 4.12
CA ILE A 58 -4.71 -18.70 4.38
C ILE A 58 -5.33 -19.52 5.52
N GLY A 59 -5.75 -18.87 6.61
CA GLY A 59 -6.39 -19.54 7.75
C GLY A 59 -7.66 -20.29 7.36
N VAL A 60 -8.54 -19.67 6.57
CA VAL A 60 -9.76 -20.31 6.04
C VAL A 60 -9.41 -21.50 5.15
N THR A 61 -8.42 -21.35 4.27
CA THR A 61 -7.97 -22.42 3.37
C THR A 61 -7.47 -23.63 4.16
N ILE A 62 -6.60 -23.42 5.14
CA ILE A 62 -6.07 -24.48 6.01
C ILE A 62 -7.20 -25.12 6.83
N TYR A 63 -8.12 -24.33 7.34
CA TYR A 63 -9.27 -24.81 8.10
C TYR A 63 -10.15 -25.75 7.27
N LEU A 64 -10.47 -25.36 6.03
CA LEU A 64 -11.28 -26.19 5.13
C LEU A 64 -10.57 -27.50 4.77
N LEU A 65 -9.25 -27.48 4.53
CA LEU A 65 -8.47 -28.68 4.28
C LEU A 65 -8.47 -29.63 5.48
N LYS A 66 -8.26 -29.12 6.71
CA LYS A 66 -8.35 -29.93 7.93
C LYS A 66 -9.76 -30.51 8.13
N LYS A 67 -10.80 -29.71 7.86
CA LYS A 67 -12.20 -30.14 7.95
C LYS A 67 -12.53 -31.23 6.93
N TYR A 68 -11.96 -31.15 5.73
CA TYR A 68 -12.14 -32.15 4.67
C TYR A 68 -11.42 -33.46 5.01
N GLN A 69 -10.16 -33.39 5.46
CA GLN A 69 -9.42 -34.55 5.93
C GLN A 69 -10.14 -35.29 7.06
N LYS A 70 -10.66 -34.56 8.05
CA LYS A 70 -11.42 -35.15 9.16
C LYS A 70 -12.66 -35.90 8.68
N GLN A 71 -13.40 -35.35 7.71
CA GLN A 71 -14.58 -36.01 7.13
C GLN A 71 -14.21 -37.33 6.43
N ILE A 72 -13.12 -37.34 5.66
CA ILE A 72 -12.63 -38.57 5.02
C ILE A 72 -12.28 -39.63 6.07
N SER A 73 -11.53 -39.26 7.11
CA SER A 73 -11.15 -40.21 8.16
C SER A 73 -12.35 -40.81 8.89
N MET A 74 -13.39 -40.01 9.17
CA MET A 74 -14.62 -40.49 9.80
C MET A 74 -15.43 -41.41 8.87
N SER A 75 -15.50 -41.08 7.57
CA SER A 75 -16.18 -41.93 6.58
C SER A 75 -15.48 -43.27 6.37
N ILE A 76 -14.14 -43.32 6.43
CA ILE A 76 -13.39 -44.58 6.35
C ILE A 76 -13.64 -45.45 7.59
N ALA A 77 -13.70 -44.85 8.78
CA ALA A 77 -13.92 -45.56 10.04
C ALA A 77 -15.35 -46.11 10.20
N GLU A 78 -16.35 -45.49 9.57
CA GLU A 78 -17.74 -45.98 9.56
C GLU A 78 -17.93 -47.20 8.64
N ASN A 79 -17.11 -47.33 7.59
CA ASN A 79 -17.20 -48.39 6.59
C ASN A 79 -16.21 -49.55 6.81
N SER A 80 -15.59 -49.62 7.98
CA SER A 80 -14.65 -50.68 8.43
C SER A 80 -15.21 -51.42 9.63
#